data_AF-A0A6B8RP21-F1
#
_entry.id   AF-A0A6B8RP21-F1
#
_cell.length_a   1.000
_cell.length_b   1.000
_cell.length_c   1.000
_cell.angle_alpha   90.00
_cell.angle_beta   90.00
_cell.angle_gamma   90.00
#
_symmetry.space_group_name_H-M   'P 1'
#
loop_
_entity.id
_entity.type
_entity.pdbx_description
1 polymer ?
#
loop_
_entity_poly.entity_id
_entity_poly.type
_entity_poly.pdbx_seq_one_letter_code
_entity_poly.pdbx_strand_id
1 'polypeptide(L)'
;MKRVQYDLNFKMDIIRKGKEIGNFTAVARQHELDPKMVMRWAKELNRKDVDKLDGASKRQAQFIPTPDDYKQLEHENEKLKKLLAEQALEREILKDLLKKTNPNLRIK
;
A
#
# COMPACT_ATOMS: atom_id res chain seq x y z
N MET A 1 -1.05 20.19 -23.45
CA MET A 1 -1.48 21.09 -22.35
C MET A 1 -0.69 20.76 -21.10
N LYS A 2 -0.07 21.74 -20.43
CA LYS A 2 0.58 21.51 -19.12
C LYS A 2 -0.50 21.39 -18.06
N ARG A 3 -0.46 20.34 -17.22
CA ARG A 3 -1.36 20.24 -16.07
C ARG A 3 -0.97 21.30 -15.04
N VAL A 4 -1.88 22.21 -14.74
CA VAL A 4 -1.72 23.16 -13.63
C VAL A 4 -1.90 22.38 -12.34
N GLN A 5 -0.88 22.38 -11.50
CA GLN A 5 -0.92 21.77 -10.18
C GLN A 5 -1.04 22.88 -9.13
N TYR A 6 -2.14 22.86 -8.38
CA TYR A 6 -2.37 23.77 -7.28
C TYR A 6 -1.82 23.19 -5.97
N ASP A 7 -1.23 24.06 -5.15
CA ASP A 7 -0.73 23.74 -3.82
C ASP A 7 -1.86 23.24 -2.90
N LEU A 8 -1.50 22.41 -1.91
CA LEU A 8 -2.45 21.84 -0.97
C LEU A 8 -3.11 22.93 -0.11
N ASN A 9 -2.35 23.90 0.39
CA ASN A 9 -2.88 24.96 1.26
C ASN A 9 -3.90 25.81 0.50
N PHE A 10 -3.58 26.14 -0.75
CA PHE A 10 -4.51 26.87 -1.62
C PHE A 10 -5.83 26.11 -1.79
N LYS A 11 -5.80 24.80 -2.04
CA LYS A 11 -7.02 23.99 -2.15
C LYS A 11 -7.81 23.99 -0.85
N MET A 12 -7.14 23.85 0.30
CA MET A 12 -7.78 23.85 1.62
C MET A 12 -8.49 25.18 1.90
N ASP A 13 -7.85 26.30 1.57
CA ASP A 13 -8.45 27.63 1.72
C ASP A 13 -9.70 27.81 0.86
N ILE A 14 -9.65 27.38 -0.41
CA ILE A 14 -10.82 27.42 -1.30
C ILE A 14 -11.97 26.58 -0.74
N ILE A 15 -11.69 25.37 -0.24
CA ILE A 15 -12.73 24.50 0.33
C ILE A 15 -13.29 25.08 1.63
N ARG A 16 -12.45 25.67 2.48
CA ARG A 16 -12.87 26.35 3.71
C ARG A 16 -13.85 27.48 3.40
N LYS A 17 -13.49 28.40 2.49
CA LYS A 17 -14.37 29.48 2.03
C LYS A 17 -15.67 28.96 1.43
N GLY A 18 -15.58 27.92 0.61
CA GLY A 18 -16.77 27.28 0.01
C GLY A 18 -17.72 26.69 1.05
N LYS A 19 -17.20 26.13 2.16
CA LYS A 19 -18.00 25.64 3.29
C LYS A 19 -18.61 26.79 4.11
N GLU A 20 -17.84 27.83 4.41
CA GLU A 20 -18.28 29.01 5.16
C GLU A 20 -19.43 29.74 4.44
N ILE A 21 -19.31 29.92 3.13
CA ILE A 21 -20.32 30.59 2.30
C ILE A 21 -21.48 29.64 1.93
N GLY A 22 -21.25 28.32 1.98
CA GLY A 22 -22.20 27.31 1.53
C GLY A 22 -22.36 27.22 0.00
N ASN A 23 -21.49 27.89 -0.77
CA ASN A 23 -21.55 27.92 -2.23
C ASN A 23 -20.17 27.79 -2.89
N PHE A 24 -19.76 26.56 -3.20
CA PHE A 24 -18.49 26.25 -3.87
C PHE A 24 -18.40 26.83 -5.29
N THR A 25 -19.51 26.97 -6.00
CA THR A 25 -19.52 27.44 -7.39
C THR A 25 -19.19 28.93 -7.47
N ALA A 26 -19.71 29.73 -6.53
CA ALA A 26 -19.41 31.15 -6.45
C ALA A 26 -17.92 31.37 -6.15
N VAL A 27 -17.38 30.66 -5.15
CA VAL A 27 -15.96 30.74 -4.79
C VAL A 27 -15.06 30.28 -5.94
N ALA A 28 -15.43 29.21 -6.66
CA ALA A 28 -14.69 28.75 -7.83
C ALA A 28 -14.56 29.85 -8.90
N ARG A 29 -15.67 30.52 -9.23
CA ARG A 29 -15.68 31.62 -10.22
C ARG A 29 -14.85 32.82 -9.78
N GLN A 30 -14.91 33.20 -8.50
CA GLN A 30 -14.10 34.30 -7.96
C GLN A 30 -12.59 34.04 -8.07
N HIS A 31 -12.20 32.77 -8.07
CA HIS A 31 -10.80 32.34 -8.17
C HIS A 31 -10.45 31.79 -9.56
N GLU A 32 -11.31 32.01 -10.58
CA GLU A 32 -11.13 31.54 -11.96
C GLU A 32 -10.90 30.01 -12.08
N LEU A 33 -11.51 29.24 -11.17
CA LEU A 33 -11.43 27.80 -11.11
C LEU A 33 -12.69 27.16 -11.72
N ASP A 34 -12.53 25.98 -12.31
CA ASP A 34 -13.66 25.12 -12.68
C ASP A 34 -14.40 24.66 -11.41
N PRO A 35 -15.72 24.94 -11.26
CA PRO A 35 -16.52 24.46 -10.14
C PRO A 35 -16.44 22.94 -9.92
N LYS A 36 -16.34 22.15 -10.99
CA LYS A 36 -16.19 20.68 -10.90
C LYS A 36 -14.87 20.29 -10.24
N MET A 37 -13.80 21.06 -10.48
CA MET A 37 -12.51 20.84 -9.85
C MET A 37 -12.57 21.13 -8.34
N VAL A 38 -13.20 22.24 -7.95
CA VAL A 38 -13.39 22.60 -6.54
C VAL A 38 -14.27 21.56 -5.82
N MET A 39 -15.35 21.09 -6.44
CA MET A 39 -16.18 20.01 -5.88
C MET A 39 -15.40 18.69 -5.74
N ARG A 40 -14.47 18.40 -6.65
CA ARG A 40 -13.57 17.25 -6.52
C ARG A 40 -12.63 17.41 -5.32
N TRP A 41 -12.00 18.57 -5.15
CA TRP A 41 -11.16 18.86 -3.99
C TRP A 41 -11.93 18.77 -2.67
N ALA A 42 -13.17 19.26 -2.63
CA ALA A 42 -14.02 19.15 -1.44
C ALA A 42 -14.22 17.69 -1.02
N LYS A 43 -14.41 16.78 -1.99
CA LYS A 43 -14.52 15.34 -1.75
C LYS A 43 -13.19 14.71 -1.34
N GLU A 44 -12.10 15.07 -2.01
CA GLU A 44 -10.76 14.58 -1.70
C GLU A 44 -10.36 14.98 -0.26
N LEU A 45 -10.51 16.26 0.09
CA LEU A 45 -10.16 16.82 1.40
C LEU A 45 -11.13 16.45 2.54
N ASN A 46 -12.32 15.93 2.25
CA ASN A 46 -13.20 15.38 3.29
C ASN A 46 -12.88 13.92 3.64
N ARG A 47 -12.05 13.22 2.85
CA ARG A 47 -11.62 11.85 3.19
C ARG A 47 -10.65 11.93 4.36
N LYS A 48 -10.80 11.05 5.35
CA LYS A 48 -9.94 10.97 6.54
C LYS A 48 -8.43 10.78 6.21
N ASP A 49 -8.09 10.52 4.96
CA ASP A 49 -6.74 10.30 4.45
C ASP A 49 -6.09 11.55 3.82
N VAL A 50 -6.47 12.78 4.21
CA VAL A 50 -5.89 14.02 3.62
C VAL A 50 -4.36 14.06 3.72
N ASP A 51 -3.78 13.46 4.75
CA ASP A 51 -2.32 13.31 4.91
C ASP A 51 -1.66 12.53 3.75
N LYS A 52 -2.45 11.77 2.98
CA LYS A 52 -1.99 11.02 1.78
C LYS A 52 -2.19 11.78 0.47
N LEU A 53 -2.79 12.97 0.49
CA LEU A 53 -3.10 13.77 -0.69
C LEU A 53 -1.99 14.73 -1.09
N ASP A 54 -1.01 14.97 -0.22
CA ASP A 54 0.22 15.58 -0.71
C ASP A 54 0.85 14.60 -1.71
N GLY A 55 1.16 15.07 -2.91
CA GLY A 55 1.80 14.26 -3.94
C GLY A 55 3.17 13.73 -3.50
N ALA A 56 3.69 14.25 -2.39
CA ALA A 56 4.83 13.71 -1.65
C ALA A 56 4.52 12.35 -0.99
N SER A 57 3.34 12.16 -0.41
CA SER A 57 2.95 10.95 0.34
C SER A 57 2.73 9.72 -0.56
N LYS A 58 2.58 9.91 -1.88
CA LYS A 58 2.60 8.82 -2.87
C LYS A 58 4.01 8.38 -3.27
N ARG A 59 5.04 9.13 -2.88
CA ARG A 59 6.40 8.60 -2.87
C ARG A 59 6.54 7.82 -1.58
N GLN A 60 5.96 6.61 -1.53
CA GLN A 60 6.67 5.57 -0.80
C GLN A 60 8.08 5.63 -1.37
N ALA A 61 9.06 6.01 -0.54
CA ALA A 61 10.45 5.95 -0.95
C ALA A 61 10.61 4.58 -1.60
N GLN A 62 11.03 4.54 -2.86
CA GLN A 62 11.33 3.27 -3.50
C GLN A 62 12.26 2.57 -2.52
N PHE A 63 11.81 1.45 -1.97
CA PHE A 63 12.64 0.64 -1.10
C PHE A 63 13.77 0.17 -1.99
N ILE A 64 14.93 0.80 -1.85
CA ILE A 64 16.16 0.43 -2.54
C ILE A 64 16.86 -0.48 -1.55
N PRO A 65 16.81 -1.82 -1.73
CA PRO A 65 17.41 -2.74 -0.78
C PRO A 65 18.91 -2.49 -0.74
N THR A 66 19.46 -2.39 0.46
CA THR A 66 20.89 -2.25 0.69
C THR A 66 21.59 -3.60 0.60
N PRO A 67 22.92 -3.65 0.39
CA PRO A 67 23.68 -4.90 0.42
C PRO A 67 23.51 -5.69 1.73
N ASP A 68 23.29 -5.01 2.86
CA ASP A 68 23.07 -5.67 4.14
C ASP A 68 21.66 -6.28 4.25
N ASP A 69 20.64 -5.65 3.63
CA ASP A 69 19.30 -6.25 3.50
C ASP A 69 19.37 -7.55 2.69
N TYR A 70 20.20 -7.60 1.63
CA TYR A 70 20.42 -8.82 0.86
C TYR A 70 21.11 -9.92 1.67
N LYS A 71 22.13 -9.58 2.47
CA LYS A 71 22.80 -10.56 3.35
C LYS A 71 21.86 -11.13 4.40
N GLN A 72 21.02 -10.28 5.00
CA GLN A 72 20.00 -10.72 5.96
C GLN A 72 18.99 -11.64 5.28
N LEU A 73 18.50 -11.26 4.11
CA LEU A 73 17.57 -12.07 3.33
C LEU A 73 18.18 -13.42 2.92
N GLU A 74 19.45 -13.45 2.51
CA GLU A 74 20.17 -14.68 2.19
C GLU A 74 20.34 -15.58 3.41
N HIS A 75 20.70 -15.01 4.56
CA HIS A 75 20.81 -15.76 5.82
C HIS A 75 19.47 -16.37 6.24
N GLU A 76 18.38 -15.62 6.17
CA GLU A 76 17.03 -16.12 6.44
C GLU A 76 16.63 -17.21 5.45
N ASN A 77 16.95 -17.05 4.18
CA ASN A 77 16.66 -18.03 3.15
C ASN A 77 17.36 -19.36 3.40
N GLU A 78 18.65 -19.33 3.76
CA GLU A 78 19.42 -20.52 4.10
C GLU A 78 18.88 -21.21 5.37
N LYS A 79 18.46 -20.43 6.37
CA LYS A 79 17.81 -20.98 7.57
C LYS A 79 16.49 -21.68 7.23
N LEU A 80 15.67 -21.06 6.39
CA LEU A 80 14.39 -21.62 5.96
C LEU A 80 14.55 -22.89 5.12
N LYS A 81 15.53 -22.91 4.20
CA LYS A 81 15.86 -24.12 3.42
C LYS A 81 16.24 -25.29 4.30
N LYS A 82 17.07 -25.08 5.32
CA LYS A 82 17.48 -26.13 6.27
C LYS A 82 16.28 -26.68 7.04
N LEU A 83 15.47 -25.79 7.61
CA LEU A 83 14.26 -26.19 8.33
C LEU A 83 13.29 -26.98 7.44
N LEU A 84 13.11 -26.53 6.20
CA LEU A 84 12.25 -27.21 5.23
C LEU A 84 12.79 -28.61 4.88
N ALA A 85 14.10 -28.74 4.69
CA ALA A 85 14.73 -30.03 4.39
C ALA A 85 14.58 -31.02 5.56
N GLU A 86 14.77 -30.55 6.80
CA GLU A 86 14.56 -31.35 8.02
C GLU A 86 13.10 -31.83 8.13
N GLN A 87 12.14 -30.92 7.94
CA GLN A 87 10.71 -31.26 7.98
C GLN A 87 10.29 -32.21 6.85
N ALA A 88 10.88 -32.06 5.66
CA ALA A 88 10.62 -32.96 4.54
C ALA A 88 11.17 -34.36 4.83
N LEU A 89 12.37 -34.46 5.40
CA LEU A 89 12.97 -35.74 5.79
C LEU A 89 12.15 -36.45 6.86
N GLU A 90 11.75 -35.73 7.91
CA GLU A 90 10.90 -36.27 8.97
C GLU A 90 9.59 -36.79 8.40
N ARG A 91 8.94 -36.02 7.50
CA ARG A 91 7.70 -36.43 6.85
C ARG A 91 7.86 -37.72 6.04
N GLU A 92 8.95 -37.87 5.30
CA GLU A 92 9.20 -39.08 4.52
C GLU A 92 9.46 -40.30 5.41
N ILE A 93 10.24 -40.15 6.48
CA ILE A 93 10.45 -41.21 7.47
C ILE A 93 9.11 -41.64 8.09
N LEU A 94 8.27 -40.68 8.49
CA LEU A 94 6.96 -40.97 9.07
C LEU A 94 6.03 -41.68 8.09
N LYS A 95 6.00 -41.25 6.81
CA LYS A 95 5.24 -41.95 5.77
C LYS A 95 5.70 -43.39 5.59
N ASP A 96 7.01 -43.62 5.57
CA ASP A 96 7.57 -44.97 5.40
C ASP A 96 7.29 -45.87 6.60
N LEU A 97 7.37 -45.35 7.82
CA LEU A 97 6.93 -46.07 9.02
C LEU A 97 5.45 -46.42 8.94
N LEU A 98 4.60 -45.46 8.54
CA LEU A 98 3.16 -45.69 8.41
C LEU A 98 2.83 -46.79 7.39
N LYS A 99 3.52 -46.80 6.23
CA LYS A 99 3.38 -47.87 5.22
C LYS A 99 3.81 -49.23 5.76
N LYS A 100 4.91 -49.29 6.53
CA LYS A 100 5.41 -50.54 7.14
C LYS A 100 4.44 -51.08 8.20
N THR A 101 3.85 -50.21 9.01
CA THR A 101 2.91 -50.61 10.08
C THR A 101 1.52 -50.93 9.53
N ASN A 102 1.05 -50.25 8.49
CA ASN A 102 -0.25 -50.49 7.86
C ASN A 102 -0.13 -50.52 6.32
N PRO A 103 0.16 -51.68 5.71
CA PRO A 103 0.37 -51.81 4.26
C PRO A 103 -0.85 -51.43 3.40
N ASN A 104 -2.06 -51.55 3.97
CA ASN A 104 -3.31 -51.22 3.30
C ASN A 104 -3.70 -49.73 3.42
N LEU A 105 -2.93 -48.91 4.16
CA LEU A 105 -3.23 -47.49 4.31
C LEU A 105 -2.84 -46.73 3.04
N ARG A 106 -3.82 -46.11 2.38
CA ARG A 106 -3.56 -45.20 1.25
C ARG A 106 -3.16 -43.82 1.77
N ILE A 107 -1.88 -43.49 1.66
CA ILE A 107 -1.33 -42.17 1.96
C ILE A 107 -1.28 -41.37 0.64
N LYS A 108 -1.86 -40.17 0.60
CA LYS A 108 -1.74 -39.22 -0.52
C LYS A 108 -0.47 -38.39 -0.42
#